data_AF-A0A2G7G1Y2-F1
#
_entry.id   AF-A0A2G7G1Y2-F1
#
_cell.length_a   1.000
_cell.length_b   1.000
_cell.length_c   1.000
_cell.angle_alpha   90.00
_cell.angle_beta   90.00
_cell.angle_gamma   90.00
#
_symmetry.space_group_name_H-M   'P 1'
#
loop_
_entity.id
_entity.type
_entity.pdbx_description
1 polymer ?
#
loop_
_entity_poly.entity_id
_entity_poly.type
_entity_poly.pdbx_seq_one_letter_code
_entity_poly.pdbx_strand_id
1 'polypeptide(L)'
;MTLSIGNAQLLQAELDETGLGFFRLSVHGSIKYLTIGRNVFSTTEMAFGPSLRSLLPEFPPGDWNDGLIVKDKSTGKPYFARAVRNTFPSVKNQWHEYSVDYSDIQVGKWLRTGIYEAQCPFDTVVVAKFARFHW
;
A
#
# COMPACT_ATOMS: atom_id res chain seq x y z
N MET A 1 9.32 7.26 18.47
CA MET A 1 9.29 8.22 17.35
C MET A 1 8.17 7.77 16.43
N THR A 2 7.08 8.51 16.38
CA THR A 2 5.89 8.18 15.57
C THR A 2 6.18 8.51 14.11
N LEU A 3 5.88 7.61 13.18
CA LEU A 3 6.12 7.84 11.76
C LEU A 3 5.03 8.79 11.22
N SER A 4 5.41 10.01 10.84
CA SER A 4 4.50 10.97 10.21
C SER A 4 4.03 10.41 8.85
N ILE A 5 2.71 10.41 8.65
CA ILE A 5 2.05 9.95 7.41
C ILE A 5 2.42 10.83 6.20
N GLY A 6 3.03 12.00 6.41
CA GLY A 6 3.35 12.99 5.38
C GLY A 6 4.12 12.44 4.18
N ASN A 7 4.97 11.41 4.38
CA ASN A 7 5.79 10.81 3.32
C ASN A 7 5.31 9.42 2.85
N ALA A 8 4.08 9.00 3.20
CA ALA A 8 3.54 7.70 2.81
C ALA A 8 2.91 7.73 1.40
N GLN A 9 3.58 7.23 0.37
CA GLN A 9 3.04 7.13 -0.98
C GLN A 9 2.09 5.94 -1.13
N LEU A 10 0.85 6.16 -1.60
CA LEU A 10 -0.06 5.09 -1.99
C LEU A 10 0.40 4.50 -3.33
N LEU A 11 0.69 3.20 -3.32
CA LEU A 11 1.22 2.48 -4.47
C LEU A 11 0.15 1.62 -5.14
N GLN A 12 -0.70 0.99 -4.33
CA GLN A 12 -1.76 0.14 -4.79
C GLN A 12 -2.92 0.20 -3.80
N ALA A 13 -4.14 0.22 -4.31
CA ALA A 13 -5.38 0.10 -3.55
C ALA A 13 -6.31 -0.88 -4.27
N GLU A 14 -6.90 -1.80 -3.53
CA GLU A 14 -7.92 -2.71 -3.99
C GLU A 14 -8.98 -2.86 -2.91
N LEU A 15 -10.24 -2.90 -3.34
CA LEU A 15 -11.37 -3.21 -2.48
C LEU A 15 -11.94 -4.54 -2.94
N ASP A 16 -12.10 -5.49 -2.02
CA ASP A 16 -12.85 -6.68 -2.32
C ASP A 16 -14.36 -6.45 -2.19
N GLU A 17 -15.14 -7.38 -2.75
CA GLU A 17 -16.60 -7.36 -2.72
C GLU A 17 -17.17 -7.43 -1.30
N THR A 18 -16.35 -7.86 -0.34
CA THR A 18 -16.74 -7.99 1.07
C THR A 18 -16.50 -6.70 1.87
N GLY A 19 -15.92 -5.67 1.24
CA GLY A 19 -15.59 -4.39 1.86
C GLY A 19 -14.27 -4.39 2.64
N LEU A 20 -13.39 -5.39 2.42
CA LEU A 20 -12.00 -5.29 2.87
C LEU A 20 -11.20 -4.47 1.87
N GLY A 21 -10.34 -3.60 2.41
CA GLY A 21 -9.39 -2.84 1.61
C GLY A 21 -7.97 -3.39 1.75
N PHE A 22 -7.29 -3.56 0.62
CA PHE A 22 -5.91 -4.00 0.54
C PHE A 22 -5.06 -2.90 -0.09
N PHE A 23 -4.06 -2.44 0.64
CA PHE A 23 -3.23 -1.32 0.23
C PHE A 23 -1.75 -1.68 0.31
N ARG A 24 -0.99 -1.14 -0.64
CA ARG A 24 0.46 -1.10 -0.59
C ARG A 24 0.88 0.36 -0.51
N LEU A 25 1.74 0.66 0.46
CA LEU A 25 2.26 1.99 0.71
C LEU A 25 3.78 1.95 0.68
N SER A 26 4.43 3.00 0.16
CA SER A 26 5.85 3.26 0.40
C SER A 26 5.95 4.34 1.47
N VAL A 27 6.61 4.03 2.58
CA VAL A 27 6.74 4.91 3.74
C VAL A 27 8.22 5.06 4.04
N HIS A 28 8.78 6.23 3.72
CA HIS A 28 10.22 6.48 3.85
C HIS A 28 11.08 5.40 3.15
N GLY A 29 10.69 4.98 1.94
CA GLY A 29 11.38 3.95 1.17
C GLY A 29 11.10 2.51 1.61
N SER A 30 10.33 2.29 2.69
CA SER A 30 9.92 0.95 3.13
C SER A 30 8.52 0.61 2.65
N ILE A 31 8.35 -0.58 2.08
CA ILE A 31 7.03 -1.07 1.66
C ILE A 31 6.23 -1.56 2.88
N LYS A 32 4.99 -1.07 2.99
CA LYS A 32 4.01 -1.50 3.98
C LYS A 32 2.77 -2.05 3.28
N TYR A 33 2.35 -3.23 3.70
CA TYR A 33 1.10 -3.87 3.31
C TYR A 33 0.07 -3.59 4.39
N LEU A 34 -1.05 -3.02 4.00
CA LEU A 34 -2.08 -2.58 4.92
C LEU A 34 -3.41 -3.21 4.52
N THR A 35 -4.01 -3.92 5.47
CA THR A 35 -5.38 -4.40 5.36
C THR A 35 -6.28 -3.49 6.18
N ILE A 36 -7.35 -3.00 5.59
CA ILE A 36 -8.39 -2.25 6.27
C ILE A 36 -9.61 -3.16 6.38
N GLY A 37 -10.04 -3.39 7.63
CA GLY A 37 -11.21 -4.18 7.96
C GLY A 37 -12.50 -3.59 7.40
N ARG A 38 -13.55 -4.40 7.38
CA ARG A 38 -14.87 -4.00 6.92
C ARG A 38 -15.44 -2.87 7.79
N ASN A 39 -16.23 -1.99 7.16
CA ASN A 39 -16.96 -0.91 7.84
C ASN A 39 -16.07 0.08 8.61
N VAL A 40 -14.76 0.10 8.32
CA VAL A 40 -13.84 1.11 8.86
C VAL A 40 -14.05 2.44 8.13
N PHE A 41 -13.99 2.39 6.80
CA PHE A 41 -14.24 3.50 5.88
C PHE A 41 -15.22 3.05 4.79
N SER A 42 -15.87 3.99 4.12
CA SER A 42 -16.66 3.72 2.92
C SER A 42 -15.76 3.35 1.73
N THR A 43 -16.32 2.68 0.74
CA THR A 43 -15.61 2.34 -0.50
C THR A 43 -15.10 3.58 -1.23
N THR A 44 -15.88 4.66 -1.25
CA THR A 44 -15.49 5.95 -1.84
C THR A 44 -14.29 6.56 -1.12
N GLU A 45 -14.29 6.56 0.21
CA GLU A 45 -13.17 7.05 1.02
C GLU A 45 -11.89 6.25 0.78
N MET A 46 -12.03 4.93 0.64
CA MET A 46 -10.90 4.05 0.38
C MET A 46 -10.38 4.11 -1.06
N ALA A 47 -11.25 4.40 -2.04
CA ALA A 47 -10.86 4.50 -3.44
C ALA A 47 -10.08 5.78 -3.76
N PHE A 48 -10.28 6.85 -2.98
CA PHE A 48 -9.60 8.14 -3.17
C PHE A 48 -8.35 8.27 -2.30
N GLY A 49 -7.18 8.05 -2.90
CA GLY A 49 -5.87 8.09 -2.22
C GLY A 49 -5.59 9.34 -1.36
N PRO A 50 -5.90 10.58 -1.80
CA PRO A 50 -5.71 11.77 -0.96
C PRO A 50 -6.57 11.76 0.31
N SER A 51 -7.83 11.31 0.20
CA SER A 51 -8.75 11.18 1.34
C SER A 51 -8.37 10.04 2.25
N LEU A 52 -7.87 8.93 1.70
CA LEU A 52 -7.44 7.79 2.50
C LEU A 52 -6.34 8.18 3.49
N ARG A 53 -5.34 8.96 3.06
CA ARG A 53 -4.20 9.33 3.92
C ARG A 53 -4.63 10.09 5.17
N SER A 54 -5.60 11.00 5.07
CA SER A 54 -6.09 11.77 6.22
C SER A 54 -6.96 10.94 7.16
N LEU A 55 -7.47 9.80 6.71
CA LEU A 55 -8.30 8.89 7.50
C LEU A 55 -7.49 7.84 8.25
N LEU A 56 -6.26 7.54 7.82
CA LEU A 56 -5.43 6.52 8.45
C LEU A 56 -5.00 6.95 9.86
N PRO A 57 -5.08 6.04 10.85
CA PRO A 57 -4.50 6.28 12.17
C PRO A 57 -2.98 6.42 12.06
N GLU A 58 -2.35 7.01 13.09
CA GLU A 58 -0.89 7.11 13.16
C GLU A 58 -0.23 5.75 13.05
N PHE A 59 0.88 5.69 12.31
CA PHE A 59 1.57 4.44 12.06
C PHE A 59 2.35 4.03 13.31
N PRO A 60 2.20 2.77 13.77
CA PRO A 60 2.91 2.31 14.94
C PRO A 60 4.42 2.33 14.69
N PRO A 61 5.23 2.57 15.73
CA PRO A 61 6.68 2.55 15.60
C PRO A 61 7.19 1.14 15.29
N GLY A 62 8.44 1.05 14.82
CA GLY A 62 9.13 -0.21 14.60
C GLY A 62 9.10 -0.69 13.15
N ASP A 63 9.79 -1.81 12.91
CA ASP A 63 10.00 -2.39 11.58
C ASP A 63 8.91 -3.40 11.20
N TRP A 64 7.66 -2.96 11.14
CA TRP A 64 6.56 -3.78 10.63
C TRP A 64 6.44 -3.63 9.11
N ASN A 65 5.87 -4.62 8.43
CA ASN A 65 5.51 -4.50 7.00
C ASN A 65 4.09 -5.01 6.72
N ASP A 66 3.42 -5.61 7.70
CA ASP A 66 2.05 -6.10 7.58
C ASP A 66 1.18 -5.50 8.70
N GLY A 67 0.25 -4.63 8.30
CA GLY A 67 -0.66 -3.89 9.17
C GLY A 67 -2.12 -4.28 8.96
N LEU A 68 -2.89 -4.30 10.05
CA LEU A 68 -4.35 -4.42 10.02
C LEU A 68 -4.96 -3.24 10.79
N ILE A 69 -5.80 -2.47 10.10
CA ILE A 69 -6.65 -1.45 10.70
C ILE A 69 -8.06 -1.98 10.84
N VAL A 70 -8.63 -1.82 12.03
CA VAL A 70 -10.04 -2.11 12.28
C VAL A 70 -10.69 -0.93 13.00
N LYS A 71 -12.03 -0.98 13.11
CA LYS A 71 -12.81 0.01 13.83
C LYS A 71 -12.97 -0.43 15.28
N ASP A 72 -12.60 0.43 16.20
CA ASP A 72 -12.90 0.24 17.62
C ASP A 72 -14.41 0.32 17.84
N LYS A 73 -15.00 -0.71 18.47
CA LYS A 73 -16.46 -0.76 18.72
C LYS A 73 -16.92 0.25 19.77
N SER A 74 -16.04 0.63 20.68
CA SER A 74 -16.35 1.54 21.79
C SER A 74 -16.22 3.02 21.37
N THR A 75 -15.16 3.35 20.61
CA THR A 75 -14.88 4.74 20.21
C THR A 75 -15.32 5.06 18.79
N GLY A 76 -15.59 4.05 17.97
CA GLY A 76 -15.90 4.21 16.55
C GLY A 76 -14.70 4.64 15.69
N LYS A 77 -13.50 4.78 16.27
CA LYS A 77 -12.31 5.27 15.57
C LYS A 77 -11.50 4.12 14.95
N PRO A 78 -10.83 4.36 13.81
CA PRO A 78 -9.89 3.39 13.25
C PRO A 78 -8.63 3.29 14.13
N TYR A 79 -8.11 2.07 14.30
CA TYR A 79 -6.83 1.84 14.97
C TYR A 79 -6.10 0.62 14.39
N PHE A 80 -4.79 0.54 14.61
CA PHE A 80 -4.00 -0.64 14.25
C PHE A 80 -4.26 -1.77 15.25
N ALA A 81 -5.02 -2.78 14.83
CA ALA A 81 -5.19 -4.02 15.60
C ALA A 81 -3.97 -4.94 15.51
N ARG A 82 -3.18 -4.80 14.44
CA ARG A 82 -1.95 -5.57 14.22
C ARG A 82 -0.97 -4.75 13.40
N ALA A 83 0.30 -4.82 13.79
CA ALA A 83 1.43 -4.35 13.00
C ALA A 83 2.61 -5.28 13.30
N VAL A 84 2.95 -6.14 12.34
CA VAL A 84 3.97 -7.17 12.52
C VAL A 84 4.95 -7.16 11.38
N ARG A 85 6.14 -7.72 11.63
CA ARG A 85 7.06 -8.10 10.56
C ARG A 85 6.63 -9.47 10.03
N ASN A 86 6.44 -9.55 8.73
CA ASN A 86 6.12 -10.78 8.03
C ASN A 86 7.10 -11.01 6.87
N THR A 87 7.31 -12.27 6.50
CA THR A 87 8.11 -12.65 5.33
C THR A 87 7.16 -13.00 4.20
N PHE A 88 6.96 -12.06 3.29
CA PHE A 88 6.12 -12.28 2.12
C PHE A 88 6.82 -13.13 1.06
N PRO A 89 6.06 -13.88 0.25
CA PRO A 89 6.60 -14.52 -0.94
C PRO A 89 7.28 -13.49 -1.85
N SER A 90 8.47 -13.83 -2.35
CA SER A 90 9.20 -13.05 -3.33
C SER A 90 9.28 -13.80 -4.66
N VAL A 91 9.64 -13.08 -5.72
CA VAL A 91 9.93 -13.68 -7.03
C VAL A 91 11.14 -14.59 -6.86
N LYS A 92 10.95 -15.91 -7.07
CA LYS A 92 12.03 -16.91 -6.98
C LYS A 92 12.69 -17.19 -8.33
N ASN A 93 11.92 -17.14 -9.40
CA ASN A 93 12.38 -17.44 -10.76
C ASN A 93 12.14 -16.21 -11.63
N GLN A 94 13.23 -15.68 -12.18
CA GLN A 94 13.21 -14.56 -13.09
C GLN A 94 12.93 -15.08 -14.50
N TRP A 95 11.83 -14.62 -15.11
CA TRP A 95 11.39 -15.05 -16.45
C TRP A 95 11.86 -14.10 -17.56
N HIS A 96 12.35 -12.91 -17.21
CA HIS A 96 12.84 -11.87 -18.11
C HIS A 96 14.24 -11.45 -17.66
N GLU A 97 15.14 -11.01 -18.54
CA GLU A 97 16.51 -10.59 -18.16
C GLU A 97 16.58 -9.39 -17.19
N TYR A 98 15.47 -8.67 -17.02
CA TYR A 98 15.38 -7.52 -16.12
C TYR A 98 14.62 -7.90 -14.86
N SER A 99 15.19 -7.51 -13.72
CA SER A 99 14.53 -7.50 -12.41
C SER A 99 14.64 -6.08 -11.87
N VAL A 100 13.52 -5.53 -11.42
CA VAL A 100 13.43 -4.15 -10.94
C VAL A 100 12.95 -4.21 -9.50
N ASP A 101 13.74 -3.67 -8.57
CA ASP A 101 13.29 -3.51 -7.20
C ASP A 101 12.18 -2.46 -7.16
N TYR A 102 11.16 -2.71 -6.34
CA TYR A 102 10.05 -1.78 -6.21
C TYR A 102 10.52 -0.37 -5.80
N SER A 103 11.54 -0.31 -4.95
CA SER A 103 12.10 0.92 -4.40
C SER A 103 12.79 1.79 -5.45
N ASP A 104 13.20 1.19 -6.57
CA ASP A 104 13.82 1.89 -7.70
C ASP A 104 12.78 2.49 -8.66
N ILE A 105 11.49 2.21 -8.44
CA ILE A 105 10.41 2.68 -9.29
C ILE A 105 9.94 4.06 -8.81
N GLN A 106 10.16 5.07 -9.64
CA GLN A 106 9.53 6.37 -9.47
C GLN A 106 8.19 6.37 -10.21
N VAL A 107 7.10 6.31 -9.45
CA VAL A 107 5.74 6.34 -10.00
C VAL A 107 5.44 7.73 -10.55
N GLY A 108 5.13 7.78 -11.84
CA GLY A 108 4.72 8.99 -12.57
C GLY A 108 3.20 9.11 -12.66
N LYS A 109 2.71 9.50 -13.84
CA LYS A 109 1.30 9.75 -14.10
C LYS A 109 0.44 8.50 -13.89
N TRP A 110 -0.69 8.68 -13.21
CA TRP A 110 -1.73 7.65 -13.14
C TRP A 110 -2.41 7.48 -14.51
N LEU A 111 -2.49 6.25 -15.01
CA LEU A 111 -3.13 5.93 -16.29
C LEU A 111 -4.48 5.22 -16.09
N ARG A 112 -4.51 4.22 -15.21
CA ARG A 112 -5.73 3.51 -14.76
C ARG A 112 -5.45 2.80 -13.44
N THR A 113 -6.46 2.20 -12.82
CA THR A 113 -6.29 1.43 -11.58
C THR A 113 -5.15 0.41 -11.69
N GLY A 114 -4.15 0.54 -10.81
CA GLY A 114 -2.97 -0.32 -10.78
C GLY A 114 -1.99 -0.15 -11.95
N ILE A 115 -2.17 0.87 -12.80
CA ILE A 115 -1.30 1.15 -13.95
C ILE A 115 -0.88 2.61 -13.99
N TYR A 116 0.43 2.82 -14.06
CA TYR A 116 1.05 4.14 -13.99
C TYR A 116 2.16 4.23 -15.03
N GLU A 117 2.47 5.45 -15.46
CA GLU A 117 3.81 5.74 -15.96
C GLU A 117 4.80 5.53 -14.82
N ALA A 118 5.99 5.05 -15.16
CA ALA A 118 7.06 4.81 -14.20
C ALA A 118 8.41 5.11 -14.85
N GLN A 119 9.27 5.75 -14.06
CA GLN A 119 10.70 5.78 -14.33
C GLN A 119 11.34 4.70 -13.47
N CYS A 120 12.04 3.77 -14.11
CA CYS A 120 12.83 2.73 -13.46
C CYS A 120 14.27 2.87 -14.00
N PRO A 121 15.23 1.94 -13.78
CA PRO A 121 16.60 2.09 -14.30
C PRO A 121 16.70 1.93 -15.84
N PHE A 122 15.65 2.26 -16.57
CA PHE A 122 15.58 2.34 -18.03
C PHE A 122 15.69 3.80 -18.46
N ASP A 123 16.24 4.05 -19.65
CA ASP A 123 16.40 5.39 -20.20
C ASP A 123 15.07 6.01 -20.69
N THR A 124 13.98 5.26 -20.62
CA THR A 124 12.66 5.68 -21.11
C THR A 124 11.60 5.55 -20.02
N VAL A 125 10.56 6.38 -20.12
CA VAL A 125 9.35 6.21 -19.31
C VAL A 125 8.64 4.94 -19.76
N VAL A 126 8.37 4.04 -18.81
CA VAL A 126 7.66 2.79 -19.06
C VAL A 126 6.26 2.82 -18.43
N VAL A 127 5.43 1.86 -18.80
CA VAL A 127 4.14 1.63 -18.15
C VAL A 127 4.29 0.48 -17.16
N ALA A 128 4.14 0.78 -15.87
CA ALA A 128 4.17 -0.21 -14.80
C ALA A 128 2.75 -0.64 -14.42
N LYS A 129 2.50 -1.95 -14.43
CA LYS A 129 1.29 -2.56 -13.86
C LYS A 129 1.64 -3.22 -12.52
N PHE A 130 1.09 -2.68 -11.44
CA PHE A 130 1.24 -3.25 -10.10
C PHE A 130 0.18 -4.33 -9.88
N ALA A 131 0.58 -5.59 -10.10
CA ALA A 131 -0.30 -6.74 -9.88
C ALA A 131 -0.42 -7.06 -8.39
N ARG A 132 -1.65 -7.42 -7.97
CA ARG A 132 -1.87 -8.11 -6.70
C ARG A 132 -1.52 -9.58 -6.87
N PHE A 133 -0.79 -10.11 -5.90
CA PHE A 133 -0.74 -11.53 -5.63
C PHE A 133 -1.47 -11.77 -4.31
N HIS A 134 -2.33 -12.77 -4.26
CA HIS A 134 -2.86 -13.23 -2.98
C HIS A 134 -1.68 -13.78 -2.17
N TRP A 135 -1.54 -13.29 -0.94
CA TRP A 135 -0.55 -13.77 0.02
C TRP A 135 -1.24 -14.60 1.10
#